data_AF-A0A525KXU2-F1
#
_entry.id   AF-A0A525KXU2-F1
#
_cell.length_a   1.000
_cell.length_b   1.000
_cell.length_c   1.000
_cell.angle_alpha   90.00
_cell.angle_beta   90.00
_cell.angle_gamma   90.00
#
_symmetry.space_group_name_H-M   'P 1'
#
loop_
_entity.id
_entity.type
_entity.pdbx_description
1 polymer ?
#
loop_
_entity_poly.entity_id
_entity_poly.type
_entity_poly.pdbx_seq_one_letter_code
_entity_poly.pdbx_strand_id
1 'polypeptide(L)'
;MNSGGRPAGQFVYQGRSHQAIRGPAFSYPSGWGYRRWDSGQSLPFLFLTSRYFFMDYGLYGLAPPPSNYVWVRYGPDLLLVSRRTGRIRQVIYGAFY
;
A
#
# COMPACT_ATOMS: atom_id res chain seq x y z
N MET A 1 -24.04 3.34 -19.95
CA MET A 1 -24.45 4.05 -18.73
C MET A 1 -23.47 3.70 -17.61
N ASN A 2 -22.99 4.74 -16.93
CA ASN A 2 -22.08 4.78 -15.78
C ASN A 2 -20.61 4.37 -15.96
N SER A 3 -19.84 5.41 -16.28
CA SER A 3 -18.42 5.61 -16.06
C SER A 3 -18.01 5.25 -14.62
N GLY A 4 -17.47 4.05 -14.41
CA GLY A 4 -16.86 3.62 -13.14
C GLY A 4 -15.48 4.23 -12.88
N GLY A 5 -15.24 5.46 -13.37
CA GLY A 5 -14.01 6.19 -13.11
C GLY A 5 -13.94 6.51 -11.63
N ARG A 6 -13.13 5.76 -10.89
CA ARG A 6 -12.84 6.03 -9.48
C ARG A 6 -12.53 7.53 -9.35
N PRO A 7 -13.25 8.28 -8.50
CA PRO A 7 -12.92 9.70 -8.30
C PRO A 7 -11.45 9.76 -7.94
N ALA A 8 -10.67 10.52 -8.72
CA ALA A 8 -9.25 10.74 -8.48
C ALA A 8 -9.12 11.34 -7.08
N GLY A 9 -8.75 10.51 -6.10
CA GLY A 9 -8.71 10.92 -4.70
C GLY A 9 -9.39 9.99 -3.70
N GLN A 10 -9.87 8.78 -4.06
CA GLN A 10 -10.38 7.82 -3.06
C GLN A 10 -9.88 6.38 -3.28
N PHE A 11 -9.62 5.66 -2.19
CA PHE A 11 -9.36 4.22 -2.18
C PHE A 11 -10.40 3.48 -1.33
N VAL A 12 -10.59 2.18 -1.58
CA VAL A 12 -11.52 1.35 -0.81
C VAL A 12 -10.75 0.47 0.17
N TYR A 13 -11.13 0.50 1.44
CA TYR A 13 -10.60 -0.35 2.49
C TYR A 13 -11.75 -0.87 3.36
N GLN A 14 -11.81 -2.19 3.57
CA GLN A 14 -12.88 -2.85 4.35
C GLN A 14 -14.32 -2.45 3.96
N GLY A 15 -14.56 -2.24 2.66
CA GLY A 15 -15.88 -1.85 2.14
C GLY A 15 -16.25 -0.37 2.35
N ARG A 16 -15.32 0.45 2.87
CA ARG A 16 -15.48 1.90 3.03
C ARG A 16 -14.58 2.64 2.05
N SER A 17 -15.06 3.78 1.56
CA SER A 17 -14.24 4.71 0.78
C SER A 17 -13.45 5.62 1.73
N HIS A 18 -12.15 5.74 1.49
CA HIS A 18 -11.22 6.61 2.18
C HIS A 18 -10.63 7.60 1.17
N GLN A 19 -10.25 8.79 1.64
CA GLN A 19 -9.53 9.74 0.81
C GLN A 19 -8.13 9.19 0.50
N ALA A 20 -7.72 9.29 -0.76
CA ALA A 20 -6.36 8.95 -1.16
C ALA A 20 -5.36 9.86 -0.44
N ILE A 21 -4.17 9.32 -0.25
CA ILE A 21 -3.11 9.93 0.53
C ILE A 21 -2.24 10.71 -0.44
N ARG A 22 -2.22 12.03 -0.29
CA ARG A 22 -1.28 12.88 -1.04
C ARG A 22 0.13 12.62 -0.53
N GLY A 23 1.01 12.14 -1.40
CA GLY A 23 2.39 11.83 -1.04
C GLY A 23 3.40 12.33 -2.05
N PRO A 24 4.69 12.45 -1.68
CA PRO A 24 5.74 12.68 -2.66
C PRO A 24 5.79 11.50 -3.65
N ALA A 25 6.36 11.74 -4.83
CA ALA A 25 6.60 10.69 -5.82
C ALA A 25 7.34 9.51 -5.19
N PHE A 26 6.90 8.30 -5.52
CA PHE A 26 7.54 7.09 -5.00
C PHE A 26 8.89 6.86 -5.67
N SER A 27 9.94 6.71 -4.87
CA SER A 27 11.30 6.45 -5.35
C SER A 27 11.59 4.95 -5.31
N TYR A 28 11.67 4.33 -6.49
CA TYR A 28 12.06 2.93 -6.62
C TYR A 28 13.59 2.77 -6.50
N PRO A 29 14.07 1.65 -5.94
CA PRO A 29 15.48 1.27 -6.05
C PRO A 29 15.92 1.14 -7.52
N SER A 30 17.22 1.26 -7.77
CA SER A 30 17.77 1.09 -9.13
C SER A 30 17.38 -0.27 -9.73
N GLY A 31 16.93 -0.26 -10.99
CA GLY A 31 16.43 -1.46 -11.69
C GLY A 31 15.02 -1.90 -11.31
N TRP A 32 14.35 -1.19 -10.40
CA TRP A 32 12.95 -1.45 -10.04
C TRP A 32 12.03 -0.40 -10.66
N GLY A 33 10.83 -0.85 -11.03
CA GLY A 33 9.73 0.00 -11.46
C GLY A 33 8.43 -0.46 -10.84
N TYR A 34 7.32 0.21 -11.19
CA TYR A 34 6.01 -0.22 -10.73
C TYR A 34 5.67 -1.61 -11.25
N ARG A 35 5.37 -2.51 -10.32
CA ARG A 35 4.74 -3.80 -10.57
C ARG A 35 3.54 -3.94 -9.66
N ARG A 36 2.38 -4.27 -10.22
CA ARG A 36 1.21 -4.56 -9.41
C ARG A 36 1.43 -5.83 -8.58
N TRP A 37 1.16 -5.73 -7.28
CA TRP A 37 1.19 -6.84 -6.34
C TRP A 37 -0.22 -7.21 -5.89
N ASP A 38 -0.41 -8.48 -5.59
CA ASP A 38 -1.67 -9.03 -5.13
C ASP A 38 -1.50 -9.78 -3.79
N SER A 39 -2.62 -9.97 -3.11
CA SER A 39 -2.64 -10.70 -1.83
C SER A 39 -2.16 -12.15 -2.03
N GLY A 40 -1.32 -12.62 -1.10
CA GLY A 40 -0.73 -13.97 -1.15
C GLY A 40 0.65 -14.02 -1.81
N GLN A 41 1.04 -13.02 -2.61
CA GLN A 41 2.38 -12.91 -3.19
C GLN A 41 3.43 -12.48 -2.15
N SER A 42 4.71 -12.60 -2.51
CA SER A 42 5.82 -12.23 -1.64
C SER A 42 6.53 -10.99 -2.15
N LEU A 43 6.52 -9.93 -1.35
CA LEU A 43 7.29 -8.72 -1.59
C LEU A 43 8.78 -8.98 -1.26
N PRO A 44 9.72 -8.60 -2.14
CA PRO A 44 11.14 -8.70 -1.85
C PRO A 44 11.54 -7.92 -0.59
N PHE A 45 12.40 -8.51 0.24
CA PHE A 45 12.85 -7.93 1.51
C PHE A 45 13.52 -6.55 1.38
N LEU A 46 14.01 -6.19 0.19
CA LEU A 46 14.57 -4.86 -0.06
C LEU A 46 13.54 -3.73 0.16
N PHE A 47 12.24 -4.02 0.00
CA PHE A 47 11.15 -3.08 0.30
C PHE A 47 10.70 -3.17 1.77
N LEU A 48 11.22 -4.12 2.56
CA LEU A 48 10.92 -4.25 3.98
C LEU A 48 11.89 -3.47 4.87
N THR A 49 12.08 -2.20 4.52
CA THR A 49 12.93 -1.25 5.26
C THR A 49 12.11 -0.03 5.67
N SER A 50 12.57 0.69 6.71
CA SER A 50 11.87 1.85 7.26
C SER A 50 11.52 2.92 6.22
N ARG A 51 12.34 3.05 5.16
CA ARG A 51 12.10 3.95 4.02
C ARG A 51 10.76 3.72 3.32
N TYR A 52 10.27 2.49 3.28
CA TYR A 52 9.03 2.14 2.60
C TYR A 52 7.88 1.87 3.57
N PHE A 53 8.14 1.87 4.88
CA PHE A 53 7.10 1.66 5.86
C PHE A 53 6.20 2.89 5.97
N PHE A 54 4.90 2.62 6.04
CA PHE A 54 3.87 3.62 6.22
C PHE A 54 3.37 3.58 7.66
N MET A 55 3.82 4.54 8.48
CA MET A 55 3.52 4.58 9.91
C MET A 55 2.30 5.44 10.26
N ASP A 56 1.87 6.31 9.35
CA ASP A 56 0.75 7.24 9.56
C ASP A 56 -0.63 6.59 9.35
N TYR A 57 -0.72 5.26 9.42
CA TYR A 57 -1.93 4.49 9.12
C TYR A 57 -3.17 4.95 9.91
N GLY A 58 -2.99 5.33 11.19
CA GLY A 58 -4.07 5.82 12.04
C GLY A 58 -4.69 7.13 11.57
N LEU A 59 -3.88 8.03 10.97
CA LEU A 59 -4.36 9.32 10.45
C LEU A 59 -5.29 9.15 9.24
N TYR A 60 -5.18 8.03 8.53
CA TYR A 60 -5.97 7.73 7.33
C TYR A 60 -7.05 6.67 7.56
N GLY A 61 -7.34 6.34 8.82
CA GLY A 61 -8.40 5.40 9.20
C GLY A 61 -8.08 3.95 8.85
N LEU A 62 -6.80 3.61 8.67
CA LEU A 62 -6.36 2.23 8.48
C LEU A 62 -6.20 1.56 9.84
N ALA A 63 -6.51 0.27 9.91
CA ALA A 63 -6.31 -0.49 11.13
C ALA A 63 -4.81 -0.65 11.44
N PRO A 64 -4.42 -0.68 12.72
CA PRO A 64 -3.06 -0.99 13.10
C PRO A 64 -2.64 -2.36 12.52
N PRO A 65 -1.42 -2.48 12.01
CA PRO A 65 -0.95 -3.76 11.49
C PRO A 65 -0.91 -4.80 12.63
N PRO A 66 -1.34 -6.05 12.37
CA PRO A 66 -1.19 -7.14 13.34
C PRO A 66 0.28 -7.39 13.68
N SER A 67 0.55 -8.09 14.79
CA SER A 67 1.91 -8.45 15.21
C SER A 67 2.72 -9.06 14.05
N ASN A 68 3.96 -8.59 13.85
CA ASN A 68 4.86 -9.00 12.76
C ASN A 68 4.41 -8.63 11.34
N TYR A 69 3.44 -7.71 11.19
CA TYR A 69 3.11 -7.09 9.91
C TYR A 69 3.49 -5.60 9.92
N VAL A 70 3.58 -5.04 8.73
CA VAL A 70 3.81 -3.61 8.52
C VAL A 70 3.10 -3.16 7.25
N TRP A 71 2.58 -1.94 7.25
CA TRP A 71 2.11 -1.29 6.04
C TRP A 71 3.31 -0.78 5.24
N VAL A 72 3.40 -1.15 3.97
CA VAL A 72 4.49 -0.80 3.06
C VAL A 72 3.90 -0.04 1.88
N ARG A 73 4.36 1.19 1.65
CA ARG A 73 4.03 1.93 0.44
C ARG A 73 4.83 1.34 -0.72
N TYR A 74 4.15 1.06 -1.82
CA TYR A 74 4.78 0.62 -3.06
C TYR A 74 4.13 1.35 -4.23
N GLY A 75 4.80 2.40 -4.73
CA GLY A 75 4.23 3.23 -5.78
C GLY A 75 2.92 3.90 -5.34
N PRO A 76 1.81 3.71 -6.09
CA PRO A 76 0.49 4.20 -5.74
C PRO A 76 -0.24 3.31 -4.71
N ASP A 77 0.29 2.11 -4.41
CA ASP A 77 -0.40 1.08 -3.64
C ASP A 77 0.13 0.99 -2.20
N LEU A 78 -0.70 0.50 -1.29
CA LEU A 78 -0.34 0.23 0.10
C LEU A 78 -0.53 -1.26 0.43
N LEU A 79 0.53 -1.90 0.89
CA LEU A 79 0.61 -3.34 1.10
C LEU A 79 0.71 -3.67 2.58
N LEU A 80 -0.09 -4.59 3.10
CA LEU A 80 0.11 -5.16 4.44
C LEU A 80 1.01 -6.38 4.32
N VAL A 81 2.23 -6.31 4.81
CA VAL A 81 3.26 -7.32 4.55
C VAL A 81 3.79 -7.93 5.85
N SER A 82 3.98 -9.25 5.86
CA SER A 82 4.66 -9.95 6.94
C SER A 82 6.15 -9.57 6.96
N ARG A 83 6.63 -9.02 8.09
CA ARG A 83 8.04 -8.68 8.29
C ARG A 83 8.97 -9.91 8.27
N ARG A 84 8.44 -11.09 8.61
CA ARG A 84 9.19 -12.34 8.69
C ARG A 84 9.38 -13.01 7.33
N THR A 85 8.39 -12.90 6.45
CA THR A 85 8.32 -13.73 5.22
C THR A 85 8.22 -12.92 3.93
N GLY A 86 7.94 -11.62 4.00
CA GLY A 86 7.62 -10.83 2.81
C GLY A 86 6.22 -11.09 2.24
N ARG A 87 5.45 -12.01 2.82
CA ARG A 87 4.12 -12.35 2.30
C ARG A 87 3.14 -11.21 2.48
N ILE A 88 2.50 -10.82 1.38
CA ILE A 88 1.48 -9.79 1.32
C ILE A 88 0.16 -10.40 1.80
N ARG A 89 -0.40 -9.86 2.88
CA ARG A 89 -1.70 -10.25 3.41
C ARG A 89 -2.84 -9.51 2.73
N GLN A 90 -2.63 -8.24 2.41
CA GLN A 90 -3.65 -7.36 1.85
C GLN A 90 -3.01 -6.28 0.98
N VAL A 91 -3.74 -5.84 -0.05
CA VAL A 91 -3.37 -4.72 -0.92
C VAL A 91 -4.50 -3.70 -0.95
N ILE A 92 -4.14 -2.43 -0.84
CA ILE A 92 -5.02 -1.28 -1.08
C ILE A 92 -4.48 -0.58 -2.33
N TYR A 93 -5.21 -0.72 -3.44
CA TYR A 93 -4.80 -0.13 -4.71
C TYR A 93 -5.12 1.36 -4.77
N GLY A 94 -4.20 2.15 -5.32
CA GLY A 94 -4.40 3.58 -5.51
C GLY A 94 -4.55 4.36 -4.19
N ALA A 95 -3.92 3.89 -3.13
CA ALA A 95 -3.88 4.58 -1.85
C ALA A 95 -3.17 5.94 -1.94
N PHE A 96 -2.27 6.14 -2.92
CA PHE A 96 -1.50 7.37 -3.08
C PHE A 96 -1.68 8.02 -4.46
N TYR A 97 -1.61 9.35 -4.48
CA TYR A 97 -1.59 10.21 -5.67
C TYR A 97 -0.64 11.40 -5.49
#